data_AF-A0A268RAZ2-F1
#
_entry.id   AF-A0A268RAZ2-F1
#
_cell.length_a   1.000
_cell.length_b   1.000
_cell.length_c   1.000
_cell.angle_alpha   90.00
_cell.angle_beta   90.00
_cell.angle_gamma   90.00
#
_symmetry.space_group_name_H-M   'P 1'
#
loop_
_entity.id
_entity.type
_entity.pdbx_description
1 polymer ?
#
loop_
_entity_poly.entity_id
_entity_poly.type
_entity_poly.pdbx_seq_one_letter_code
_entity_poly.pdbx_strand_id
1 'polypeptide(L)'
;IVVGTIFIQQALRKIPIQYAKRVTAGNNSAGGQSTHLPLKVNAAGVIPVIFAISFIITPRTIAGFFEQNDVTLWIQRIFDYTSPIGMVIY
;
A
#
# COMPACT_ATOMS: atom_id res chain seq x y z
N ILE A 1 -16.25 -2.06 -9.82
CA ILE A 1 -15.17 -1.45 -9.02
C ILE A 1 -15.34 -1.77 -7.54
N VAL A 2 -16.45 -1.40 -6.89
CA VAL A 2 -16.68 -1.62 -5.45
C VAL A 2 -16.56 -3.10 -5.01
N VAL A 3 -17.13 -4.05 -5.76
CA VAL A 3 -17.01 -5.48 -5.42
C VAL A 3 -15.55 -5.95 -5.48
N GLY A 4 -14.76 -5.44 -6.44
CA GLY A 4 -13.33 -5.77 -6.56
C GLY A 4 -12.48 -5.18 -5.43
N THR A 5 -12.78 -3.94 -5.01
CA THR A 5 -12.08 -3.34 -3.86
C THR A 5 -12.39 -4.09 -2.56
N ILE A 6 -13.65 -4.51 -2.37
CA ILE A 6 -14.05 -5.33 -1.21
C ILE A 6 -13.33 -6.68 -1.22
N PHE A 7 -13.25 -7.35 -2.38
CA PHE A 7 -12.57 -8.63 -2.51
C PHE A 7 -11.08 -8.54 -2.11
N ILE A 8 -10.36 -7.53 -2.61
CA ILE A 8 -8.95 -7.31 -2.25
C ILE A 8 -8.82 -6.91 -0.77
N GLN A 9 -9.72 -6.09 -0.25
CA GLN A 9 -9.64 -5.61 1.12
C GLN A 9 -9.88 -6.71 2.16
N GLN A 10 -10.75 -7.68 1.86
CA GLN A 10 -11.04 -8.83 2.73
C GLN A 10 -10.04 -9.98 2.54
N ALA A 11 -9.19 -9.94 1.52
CA ALA A 11 -8.20 -10.97 1.29
C ALA A 11 -7.11 -10.97 2.39
N LEU A 12 -6.91 -12.13 3.00
CA LEU A 12 -5.93 -12.38 4.06
C LEU A 12 -5.08 -13.60 3.71
N ARG A 13 -3.76 -13.47 3.85
CA ARG A 13 -2.84 -14.60 3.82
C ARG A 13 -2.76 -15.23 5.21
N LYS A 14 -3.20 -16.47 5.34
CA LYS A 14 -3.15 -17.25 6.58
C LYS A 14 -1.81 -17.97 6.69
N ILE A 15 -0.92 -17.53 7.58
CA ILE A 15 0.35 -18.20 7.84
C ILE A 15 0.18 -19.12 9.05
N PRO A 16 0.40 -20.45 8.94
CA PRO A 16 0.25 -21.35 10.07
C PRO A 16 1.32 -21.08 11.12
N ILE A 17 0.89 -20.98 12.38
CA ILE A 17 1.74 -20.81 13.55
C ILE A 17 1.36 -21.87 14.58
N GLN A 18 2.39 -22.43 15.19
CA GLN A 18 2.25 -23.34 16.31
C GLN A 18 2.73 -22.62 17.56
N TYR A 19 1.85 -22.44 18.54
CA TYR A 19 2.27 -21.94 19.84
C TYR A 19 3.00 -23.06 20.58
N ALA A 20 4.17 -22.74 21.14
CA ALA A 20 4.90 -23.65 21.99
C ALA A 20 4.09 -23.90 23.28
N LYS A 21 3.39 -25.03 23.35
CA LYS A 21 2.74 -25.51 24.57
C LYS A 21 3.70 -26.48 25.26
N ARG A 22 3.96 -26.27 26.56
CA ARG A 22 4.75 -27.22 27.37
C ARG A 22 3.98 -28.54 27.44
N VAL A 23 4.51 -29.57 26.79
CA VAL A 23 3.97 -30.94 26.89
C VAL A 23 4.38 -31.46 28.26
N THR A 24 3.48 -31.35 29.25
CA THR A 24 3.66 -32.05 30.54
C THR A 24 3.61 -33.55 30.26
N ALA A 25 4.60 -34.28 30.78
CA ALA A 25 4.80 -35.70 30.55
C ALA A 25 3.54 -36.52 30.86
N GLY A 26 3.16 -37.40 29.93
CA GLY A 26 2.07 -38.36 30.10
C GLY A 26 0.80 -37.97 29.34
N ASN A 27 0.50 -38.77 28.31
CA ASN A 27 -0.74 -38.80 27.53
C ASN A 27 -0.85 -37.79 26.38
N ASN A 28 -0.57 -38.31 25.20
CA ASN A 28 -1.04 -37.87 23.88
C ASN A 28 -0.72 -36.42 23.51
N SER A 29 0.20 -36.31 22.55
CA SER A 29 0.32 -35.19 21.62
C SER A 29 -0.98 -35.00 20.81
N ALA A 30 -2.10 -34.73 21.49
CA ALA A 30 -3.37 -34.39 20.89
C ALA A 30 -3.30 -32.93 20.46
N GLY A 31 -2.85 -32.74 19.22
CA GLY A 31 -3.14 -31.61 18.36
C GLY A 31 -2.91 -30.24 18.99
N GLY A 32 -1.70 -29.70 18.83
CA GLY A 32 -1.53 -28.25 18.89
C GLY A 32 -2.52 -27.63 17.91
N GLN A 33 -3.56 -26.96 18.41
CA GLN A 33 -4.56 -26.28 17.60
C GLN A 33 -3.82 -25.45 16.54
N SER A 34 -3.98 -25.83 15.26
CA SER A 34 -3.34 -25.15 14.14
C SER A 34 -3.86 -23.72 14.10
N THR A 35 -3.10 -22.79 14.68
CA THR A 35 -3.44 -21.38 14.63
C THR A 35 -2.86 -20.80 13.35
N HIS A 36 -3.49 -19.76 12.81
CA HIS A 36 -2.91 -18.98 11.74
C HIS A 36 -2.76 -17.52 12.15
N LEU A 37 -1.68 -16.87 11.72
CA LEU A 37 -1.54 -15.42 11.76
C LEU A 37 -2.11 -14.87 10.44
N PRO A 38 -3.21 -14.09 10.47
CA PRO A 38 -3.72 -13.44 9.27
C PRO A 38 -2.87 -12.22 8.92
N LEU A 39 -2.32 -12.18 7.72
CA LEU A 39 -1.71 -10.98 7.14
C LEU A 39 -2.62 -10.41 6.05
N LYS A 40 -2.94 -9.12 6.13
CA LYS A 40 -3.72 -8.43 5.10
C LYS A 40 -2.93 -8.31 3.81
N VAL A 41 -3.59 -8.49 2.67
CA VAL A 41 -2.97 -8.30 1.34
C VAL A 41 -2.56 -6.84 1.13
N ASN A 42 -3.40 -5.89 1.52
CA ASN A 42 -3.05 -4.47 1.61
C ASN A 42 -3.03 -4.02 3.07
N ALA A 43 -1.85 -4.04 3.69
CA ALA A 43 -1.65 -3.55 5.05
C ALA A 43 -1.52 -2.02 5.12
N ALA A 44 -1.07 -1.38 4.04
CA ALA A 44 -0.80 0.06 3.98
C ALA A 44 -2.07 0.92 3.77
N GLY A 45 -3.16 0.31 3.31
CA GLY A 45 -4.45 0.97 3.15
C GLY A 45 -4.40 2.10 2.13
N VAL A 46 -4.84 3.29 2.54
CA VAL A 46 -4.95 4.49 1.68
C VAL A 46 -3.76 5.46 1.88
N ILE A 47 -2.89 5.20 2.85
CA ILE A 47 -1.79 6.11 3.18
C ILE A 47 -0.83 6.33 2.00
N PRO A 48 -0.37 5.28 1.27
CA PRO A 48 0.58 5.46 0.17
C PRO A 48 0.05 6.36 -0.95
N VAL A 49 -1.23 6.24 -1.31
CA VAL A 49 -1.82 7.04 -2.38
C VAL A 49 -1.92 8.51 -2.00
N ILE A 50 -2.20 8.82 -0.73
CA ILE A 50 -2.22 10.21 -0.23
C ILE A 50 -0.83 10.84 -0.32
N PHE A 51 0.22 10.09 0.05
CA PHE A 51 1.60 10.56 -0.10
C PHE A 51 1.98 10.74 -1.56
N ALA A 52 1.63 9.80 -2.45
CA ALA A 52 1.93 9.90 -3.88
C ALA A 52 1.36 11.18 -4.50
N ILE A 53 0.09 11.50 -4.22
CA ILE A 53 -0.55 12.75 -4.69
C ILE A 53 0.19 13.97 -4.14
N SER A 54 0.55 13.96 -2.86
CA SER A 54 1.25 15.08 -2.22
C SER A 54 2.62 15.32 -2.86
N PHE A 55 3.36 14.25 -3.18
CA PHE A 55 4.66 14.34 -3.87
C PHE A 55 4.55 14.87 -5.29
N ILE A 56 3.47 14.56 -6.02
CA ILE A 56 3.28 15.07 -7.39
C ILE A 56 2.85 16.54 -7.39
N ILE A 57 2.01 16.95 -6.44
CA ILE A 57 1.52 18.33 -6.38
C ILE A 57 2.63 19.28 -5.91
N THR A 58 3.49 18.85 -4.99
CA THR A 58 4.50 19.72 -4.36
C THR A 58 5.41 20.44 -5.36
N PRO A 59 6.08 19.76 -6.32
CA PRO A 59 6.91 20.42 -7.33
C PRO A 59 6.12 21.39 -8.21
N ARG A 60 4.87 21.07 -8.55
CA ARG A 60 4.02 21.96 -9.35
C ARG A 60 3.63 23.22 -8.60
N THR A 61 3.28 23.10 -7.32
CA THR A 61 2.96 24.24 -6.47
C THR A 61 4.17 25.15 -6.32
N ILE A 62 5.35 24.58 -6.10
CA ILE A 62 6.62 25.35 -6.04
C ILE A 62 6.88 26.05 -7.38
N ALA A 63 6.77 25.34 -8.50
CA ALA A 63 6.94 25.88 -9.84
C ALA A 63 5.93 27.00 -10.17
N GLY A 64 4.71 26.95 -9.60
CA GLY A 64 3.68 27.98 -9.76
C GLY A 64 4.00 29.32 -9.08
N PHE A 65 4.94 29.35 -8.12
CA PHE A 65 5.39 30.60 -7.50
C PHE A 65 6.49 31.33 -8.30
N PHE A 66 7.10 30.68 -9.29
CA PHE A 66 8.13 31.27 -10.14
C PHE A 66 7.53 31.77 -11.46
N GLU A 67 8.21 32.70 -12.13
CA GLU A 67 7.84 33.14 -13.48
C GLU A 67 7.88 31.98 -14.49
N GLN A 68 7.08 32.12 -15.55
CA GLN A 68 7.00 31.13 -16.62
C GLN A 68 8.31 31.08 -17.40
N ASN A 69 9.14 30.09 -17.04
CA ASN A 69 10.35 29.70 -17.75
C ASN A 69 10.15 28.32 -18.39
N ASP A 70 10.98 27.98 -19.39
CA ASP A 70 10.94 26.67 -20.06
C ASP A 70 11.03 25.50 -19.07
N VAL A 71 11.81 25.66 -18.00
CA VAL A 71 11.95 24.68 -16.91
C VAL A 71 10.64 24.57 -16.11
N THR A 72 9.98 25.68 -15.80
CA THR A 72 8.68 25.70 -15.09
C THR A 72 7.61 24.96 -15.90
N LEU A 73 7.56 25.18 -17.22
CA LEU A 73 6.64 24.49 -18.12
C LEU A 73 6.95 22.99 -18.24
N TRP A 74 8.24 22.62 -18.26
CA TRP A 74 8.67 21.23 -18.25
C TRP A 74 8.26 20.50 -16.96
N ILE A 75 8.46 21.13 -15.79
CA ILE A 75 8.00 20.60 -14.49
C ILE A 75 6.48 20.44 -14.50
N GLN A 76 5.74 21.47 -14.92
CA GLN A 76 4.28 21.40 -14.95
C GLN A 76 3.76 20.28 -15.87
N ARG A 77 4.42 20.05 -17.01
CA ARG A 77 4.04 19.00 -17.97
C ARG A 77 4.37 17.59 -17.45
N ILE A 78 5.55 17.38 -16.87
CA ILE A 78 5.96 16.04 -16.39
C ILE A 78 5.15 15.61 -15.19
N PHE A 79 4.95 16.52 -14.24
CA PHE A 79 4.21 16.18 -13.04
C PHE A 79 2.71 16.09 -13.31
N ASP A 80 2.24 16.32 -14.54
CA ASP A 80 0.83 16.26 -14.91
C ASP A 80 0.21 14.87 -14.90
N TYR A 81 -0.58 14.55 -13.86
CA TYR A 81 -1.29 13.28 -13.70
C TYR A 81 -2.33 13.02 -14.80
N THR A 82 -2.75 14.04 -15.56
CA THR A 82 -3.62 13.86 -16.73
C THR A 82 -2.84 13.50 -18.00
N SER A 83 -1.54 13.77 -18.01
CA SER A 83 -0.64 13.41 -19.10
C SER A 83 -0.17 11.94 -18.95
N PRO A 84 0.11 11.22 -20.05
CA PRO A 84 0.62 9.86 -19.97
C PRO A 84 1.91 9.71 -19.16
N ILE A 85 2.78 10.73 -19.20
CA ILE A 85 4.05 10.73 -18.47
C ILE A 85 3.81 10.89 -16.97
N GLY A 86 2.98 11.85 -16.55
CA GLY A 86 2.67 12.03 -15.14
C GLY A 86 1.79 10.92 -14.57
N MET A 87 0.99 10.22 -15.38
CA MET A 87 0.25 9.04 -14.97
C MET A 87 1.16 7.84 -14.66
N VAL A 88 2.30 7.72 -15.32
CA VAL A 88 3.29 6.66 -15.03
C VAL A 88 4.13 6.99 -13.80
N ILE A 89 4.36 8.28 -13.55
CA ILE A 89 5.07 8.75 -12.36
C ILE A 89 4.20 8.63 -11.09
N TYR A 90 2.87 8.71 -11.25
CA TYR A 90 1.87 8.50 -10.21
C TYR A 90 1.64 7.03 -9.88
#